data_AF-A0A963TU45-F1
#
_entry.id   AF-A0A963TU45-F1
#
_cell.length_a   1.000
_cell.length_b   1.000
_cell.length_c   1.000
_cell.angle_alpha   90.00
_cell.angle_beta   90.00
_cell.angle_gamma   90.00
#
_symmetry.space_group_name_H-M   'P 1'
#
loop_
_entity.id
_entity.type
_entity.pdbx_description
1 polymer ?
#
loop_
_entity_poly.entity_id
_entity_poly.type
_entity_poly.pdbx_seq_one_letter_code
_entity_poly.pdbx_strand_id
1 'polypeptide(L)'
;MDMKGEYRIPAPRPAVWDALNDVEVLKAAIPGCDTITKLSDTQIEATVTAKVGPVKASFKGLVTLSDLDPPNGYRISGEGKGGVAGFAKG
;
A
#
# COMPACT_ATOMS: atom_id res chain seq x y z
N MET A 1 -4.15 -12.39 11.48
CA MET A 1 -5.56 -12.11 11.13
C MET A 1 -5.69 -12.42 9.65
N ASP A 2 -6.46 -13.44 9.28
CA ASP A 2 -6.78 -13.70 7.86
C ASP A 2 -8.01 -12.91 7.48
N MET A 3 -7.85 -11.97 6.56
CA MET A 3 -8.95 -11.15 6.06
C MET A 3 -9.06 -11.35 4.55
N LYS A 4 -10.23 -11.78 4.08
CA LYS A 4 -10.55 -11.95 2.66
C LYS A 4 -11.65 -10.97 2.29
N GLY A 5 -11.52 -10.36 1.12
CA GLY A 5 -12.51 -9.44 0.58
C GLY A 5 -12.42 -9.38 -0.95
N GLU A 6 -13.53 -9.05 -1.58
CA GLU A 6 -13.63 -8.86 -3.02
C GLU A 6 -14.49 -7.62 -3.29
N TYR A 7 -14.05 -6.79 -4.23
CA TYR A 7 -14.77 -5.59 -4.64
C TYR A 7 -14.77 -5.50 -6.17
N ARG A 8 -15.94 -5.24 -6.75
CA ARG A 8 -16.07 -5.03 -8.20
C ARG A 8 -15.81 -3.57 -8.54
N ILE A 9 -14.79 -3.32 -9.37
CA ILE A 9 -14.53 -2.01 -9.95
C ILE A 9 -15.15 -1.98 -11.36
N PRO A 10 -16.03 -1.02 -11.69
CA PRO A 10 -16.66 -0.93 -13.01
C PRO A 10 -15.71 -0.32 -14.05
N ALA A 11 -14.55 -0.95 -14.28
CA ALA A 11 -13.54 -0.53 -15.24
C ALA A 11 -12.84 -1.74 -15.89
N PRO A 12 -12.21 -1.58 -17.07
CA PRO A 12 -11.42 -2.65 -17.69
C PRO A 12 -10.27 -3.12 -16.79
N ARG A 13 -10.01 -4.44 -16.76
CA ARG A 13 -8.96 -5.04 -15.92
C ARG A 13 -7.56 -4.41 -16.11
N PRO A 14 -7.10 -4.11 -17.34
CA PRO A 14 -5.81 -3.45 -17.53
C PRO A 14 -5.76 -2.06 -16.88
N ALA A 15 -6.83 -1.26 -17.00
CA ALA A 15 -6.88 0.06 -16.38
C ALA A 15 -6.88 -0.01 -14.84
N VAL A 16 -7.56 -1.01 -14.27
CA VAL A 16 -7.51 -1.27 -12.82
C VAL A 16 -6.11 -1.69 -12.39
N TRP A 17 -5.46 -2.57 -13.16
CA TRP A 17 -4.10 -3.00 -12.89
C TRP A 17 -3.12 -1.82 -12.91
N ASP A 18 -3.15 -1.00 -13.95
CA ASP A 18 -2.28 0.16 -14.07
C ASP A 18 -2.49 1.12 -12.89
N ALA A 19 -3.74 1.38 -12.50
CA ALA A 19 -4.09 2.22 -11.36
C ALA A 19 -3.61 1.64 -10.00
N LEU A 20 -3.66 0.31 -9.81
CA LEU A 20 -3.16 -0.35 -8.59
C LEU A 20 -1.64 -0.30 -8.46
N ASN A 21 -0.91 0.04 -9.53
CA ASN A 21 0.55 0.13 -9.57
C ASN A 21 1.06 1.55 -9.83
N ASP A 22 0.17 2.55 -9.88
CA ASP A 22 0.50 3.96 -10.07
C ASP A 22 0.63 4.67 -8.71
N VAL A 23 1.80 5.25 -8.43
CA VAL A 23 2.08 5.90 -7.14
C VAL A 23 1.19 7.10 -6.85
N GLU A 24 0.76 7.86 -7.85
CA GLU A 24 -0.10 9.03 -7.65
C GLU A 24 -1.53 8.59 -7.33
N VAL A 25 -2.02 7.56 -8.02
CA VAL A 25 -3.32 6.95 -7.71
C VAL A 25 -3.32 6.35 -6.31
N LEU A 26 -2.28 5.58 -5.96
CA LEU A 26 -2.13 4.99 -4.64
C LEU A 26 -2.06 6.08 -3.55
N LYS A 27 -1.31 7.16 -3.76
CA LYS A 27 -1.23 8.29 -2.82
C LYS A 27 -2.60 8.88 -2.54
N ALA A 28 -3.38 9.11 -3.58
CA ALA A 28 -4.71 9.69 -3.47
C ALA A 28 -5.71 8.74 -2.78
N ALA A 29 -5.53 7.43 -2.96
CA ALA A 29 -6.42 6.40 -2.41
C ALA A 29 -6.11 6.03 -0.95
N ILE A 30 -4.86 6.18 -0.49
CA ILE A 30 -4.43 5.80 0.87
C ILE A 30 -4.66 6.97 1.85
N PRO A 31 -5.59 6.86 2.81
CA PRO A 31 -5.85 7.92 3.76
C PRO A 31 -4.62 8.25 4.62
N GLY A 32 -4.26 9.53 4.68
CA GLY A 32 -3.11 9.99 5.45
C GLY A 32 -1.76 9.67 4.83
N CYS A 33 -1.70 9.27 3.55
CA CYS A 33 -0.44 9.10 2.84
C CYS A 33 0.25 10.46 2.61
N ASP A 34 1.33 10.69 3.35
CA ASP A 34 2.14 11.91 3.22
C ASP A 34 3.08 11.78 2.02
N THR A 35 3.76 10.63 1.90
CA THR A 35 4.70 10.33 0.81
C THR A 35 4.50 8.91 0.31
N ILE A 36 4.74 8.71 -0.99
CA ILE A 36 4.87 7.39 -1.60
C ILE A 36 5.91 7.47 -2.71
N THR A 37 6.76 6.46 -2.83
CA THR A 37 7.86 6.45 -3.78
C THR A 37 8.11 5.03 -4.25
N LYS A 38 8.17 4.85 -5.57
CA LYS A 38 8.58 3.59 -6.18
C LYS A 38 10.11 3.50 -6.13
N LEU A 39 10.64 2.54 -5.39
CA LEU A 39 12.08 2.30 -5.26
C LEU A 39 12.61 1.40 -6.38
N SER A 40 11.77 0.48 -6.86
CA SER A 40 12.04 -0.41 -8.00
C SER A 40 10.72 -0.91 -8.58
N ASP A 41 10.76 -1.78 -9.59
CA ASP A 41 9.56 -2.40 -10.14
C ASP A 41 8.76 -3.25 -9.14
N THR A 42 9.39 -3.68 -8.05
CA THR A 42 8.77 -4.54 -7.02
C THR A 42 8.80 -3.93 -5.62
N GLN A 43 9.35 -2.72 -5.44
CA GLN A 43 9.47 -2.10 -4.12
C GLN A 43 8.90 -0.69 -4.10
N ILE A 44 8.06 -0.43 -3.09
CA ILE A 44 7.43 0.86 -2.85
C ILE A 44 7.63 1.24 -1.39
N GLU A 45 8.04 2.47 -1.14
CA GLU A 45 8.11 3.03 0.20
C GLU A 45 7.03 4.10 0.38
N ALA A 46 6.36 4.11 1.53
CA ALA A 46 5.35 5.11 1.84
C ALA A 46 5.45 5.59 3.30
N THR A 47 5.10 6.86 3.53
CA THR A 47 4.88 7.40 4.87
C THR A 47 3.40 7.70 5.03
N VAL A 48 2.78 7.15 6.07
CA VAL A 48 1.36 7.33 6.38
C VAL A 48 1.20 7.86 7.79
N THR A 49 0.50 8.99 7.93
CA THR A 49 0.06 9.51 9.22
C THR A 49 -1.35 9.04 9.53
N ALA A 50 -1.48 8.09 10.45
CA ALA A 50 -2.77 7.67 10.98
C ALA A 50 -3.20 8.57 12.16
N LYS A 51 -4.47 8.96 12.14
CA LYS A 51 -5.12 9.69 13.24
C LYS A 51 -6.26 8.82 13.78
N VAL A 52 -6.05 8.22 14.94
CA VAL A 52 -7.04 7.36 15.61
C VAL A 52 -7.35 7.97 16.97
N GLY A 53 -8.49 8.65 17.07
CA GLY A 53 -8.86 9.38 18.28
C GLY A 53 -7.81 10.45 18.65
N PRO A 54 -7.34 10.50 19.92
CA PRO A 54 -6.31 11.47 20.33
C PRO A 54 -4.90 11.11 19.82
N VAL A 55 -4.72 9.94 19.20
CA VAL A 55 -3.40 9.45 18.76
C VAL A 55 -3.13 9.88 17.33
N LYS A 56 -2.02 10.60 17.13
CA LYS A 56 -1.42 10.88 15.83
C LYS A 56 -0.10 10.13 15.74
N ALA A 57 0.00 9.17 14.81
CA ALA A 57 1.20 8.38 14.62
C ALA A 57 1.59 8.34 13.14
N SER A 58 2.89 8.48 12.86
CA SER A 58 3.45 8.41 11.51
C SER A 58 4.20 7.10 11.36
N PHE A 59 3.94 6.41 10.26
CA PHE A 59 4.52 5.11 9.93
C PHE A 59 5.23 5.18 8.60
N LYS A 60 6.49 4.76 8.57
CA LYS A 60 7.21 4.51 7.32
C LYS A 60 7.12 3.03 6.99
N GLY A 61 6.55 2.69 5.84
CA GLY A 61 6.37 1.34 5.36
C GLY A 61 7.16 1.05 4.09
N LEU A 62 7.77 -0.13 4.03
CA LEU A 62 8.29 -0.72 2.80
C LEU A 62 7.34 -1.83 2.36
N VAL A 63 6.91 -1.77 1.11
CA VAL A 63 6.04 -2.74 0.45
C VAL A 63 6.86 -3.45 -0.62
N THR A 64 6.78 -4.78 -0.64
CA THR A 64 7.40 -5.63 -1.67
C THR A 64 6.33 -6.43 -2.40
N LEU A 65 6.40 -6.39 -3.73
CA LEU A 65 5.57 -7.17 -4.64
C LEU A 65 6.31 -8.46 -5.05
N SER A 66 5.63 -9.61 -4.95
CA SER A 66 6.12 -10.90 -5.41
C SER A 66 5.06 -11.65 -6.22
N ASP A 67 5.45 -12.74 -6.86
CA ASP A 67 4.53 -13.61 -7.62
C ASP A 67 3.71 -12.85 -8.68
N LEU A 68 4.37 -11.93 -9.40
CA LEU A 68 3.75 -11.08 -10.42
C LEU A 68 3.20 -11.93 -11.58
N ASP A 69 1.90 -11.82 -11.83
CA ASP A 69 1.20 -12.30 -13.03
C ASP A 69 0.30 -11.20 -13.58
N PRO A 70 0.85 -10.18 -14.28
CA PRO A 70 0.06 -9.07 -14.78
C PRO A 70 -0.90 -9.49 -15.91
N PRO A 71 -2.17 -9.04 -15.94
CA PRO A 71 -2.86 -8.18 -14.96
C PRO A 71 -3.73 -8.98 -13.95
N ASN A 72 -3.40 -10.25 -13.73
CA ASN A 72 -4.19 -11.21 -12.96
C ASN A 72 -3.95 -11.13 -11.45
N GLY A 73 -2.72 -10.83 -11.01
CA GLY A 73 -2.43 -10.69 -9.58
C GLY A 73 -0.96 -10.58 -9.21
N TYR A 74 -0.74 -10.37 -7.92
CA TYR A 74 0.55 -10.47 -7.24
C TYR A 74 0.31 -10.66 -5.74
N ARG A 75 1.38 -10.98 -5.02
CA ARG A 75 1.40 -10.97 -3.56
C ARG A 75 2.07 -9.68 -3.07
N ILE A 76 1.44 -9.03 -2.10
CA ILE A 76 2.00 -7.89 -1.38
C ILE A 76 2.51 -8.38 -0.03
N SER A 77 3.70 -7.95 0.37
CA SER A 77 4.20 -8.03 1.74
C SER A 77 4.67 -6.66 2.21
N GLY A 78 4.47 -6.35 3.49
CA GLY A 78 4.76 -5.04 4.05
C GLY A 78 5.52 -5.10 5.37
N GLU A 79 6.42 -4.15 5.58
CA GLU A 79 7.10 -3.92 6.85
C GLU A 79 7.01 -2.44 7.21
N GLY A 80 6.65 -2.10 8.43
CA GLY A 80 6.42 -0.73 8.89
C GLY A 80 7.17 -0.41 10.17
N LYS A 81 7.78 0.78 10.23
CA LYS A 81 8.36 1.37 11.44
C LYS A 81 7.58 2.63 11.81
N GLY A 82 6.95 2.63 12.99
CA GLY A 82 6.10 3.70 13.53
C GLY A 82 6.75 4.58 14.60
N GLY A 83 8.09 4.66 14.63
CA GLY A 83 8.81 5.37 15.70
C GLY A 83 8.45 4.80 17.08
N VAL A 84 7.93 5.66 17.98
CA VAL A 84 7.46 5.25 19.32
C VAL A 84 6.27 4.28 19.32
N ALA A 85 5.55 4.17 18.20
CA ALA A 85 4.42 3.26 18.05
C ALA A 85 4.83 1.81 17.71
N GLY A 86 6.12 1.55 17.48
CA GLY A 86 6.66 0.19 17.28
C GLY A 86 6.83 -0.23 15.82
N PHE A 87 7.03 -1.54 15.60
CA PHE A 87 7.27 -2.17 14.30
C PHE A 87 6.11 -3.12 13.96
N ALA A 88 5.73 -3.18 12.68
CA ALA A 88 4.73 -4.12 12.17
C ALA A 88 5.24 -4.82 10.90
N LYS A 89 4.87 -6.09 10.72
CA LYS A 89 5.15 -6.87 9.50
C LYS A 89 3.94 -7.73 9.15
N GLY A 90 3.62 -7.82 7.87
CA GLY A 90 2.43 -8.54 7.36
C GLY A 90 2.53 -8.89 5.89
#